data_AF-Q4UE60-F1
#
_entry.id   AF-Q4UE60-F1
#
_cell.length_a   1.000
_cell.length_b   1.000
_cell.length_c   1.000
_cell.angle_alpha   90.00
_cell.angle_beta   90.00
_cell.angle_gamma   90.00
#
_symmetry.space_group_name_H-M   'P 1'
#
loop_
_entity.id
_entity.type
_entity.pdbx_description
1 polymer ?
#
loop_
_entity_poly.entity_id
_entity_poly.type
_entity_poly.pdbx_seq_one_letter_code
_entity_poly.pdbx_strand_id
1 'polypeptide(L)'
;MFGQNYHTVNTWVFEVSKCLENRNGTELALLLSSKCDKLSQNNLFGLNEENFQPLCNQAYNKFDKLIAPGICQFFSDFLKLRIAIANNKMTWDEILKKSFKLLDLWLDIYLDENIVEHHWLVPGLYSLCNFTSIIGAYADRSNASGIDMRDLDAEDDKDKYMKQVLNNVRSKMGRVRGDESRHSGMKYYNLGNMQMAAGFLKAIESTNINYSKALRGPLINYRYYLGKLHMQKEEYLESLRNTFHGHFQIA
;
A
#
# COMPACT_ATOMS: atom_id res chain seq x y z
N MET A 1 -29.34 7.48 9.14
CA MET A 1 -28.13 7.44 8.29
C MET A 1 -26.92 8.03 9.01
N PHE A 2 -26.91 9.32 9.37
CA PHE A 2 -25.77 9.96 10.07
C PHE A 2 -25.28 9.24 11.36
N GLY A 3 -26.20 8.77 12.22
CA GLY A 3 -25.83 8.06 13.45
C GLY A 3 -25.16 6.70 13.22
N GLN A 4 -25.53 5.98 12.16
CA GLN A 4 -24.91 4.70 11.78
C GLN A 4 -23.50 4.92 11.20
N ASN A 5 -23.32 5.99 10.43
CA ASN A 5 -22.03 6.36 9.85
C ASN A 5 -21.04 6.75 10.97
N TYR A 6 -21.49 7.52 11.97
CA TYR A 6 -20.67 7.88 13.12
C TYR A 6 -20.31 6.67 14.00
N HIS A 7 -21.24 5.75 14.24
CA HIS A 7 -20.95 4.51 14.96
C HIS A 7 -19.89 3.68 14.23
N THR A 8 -20.00 3.57 12.91
CA THR A 8 -19.04 2.83 12.08
C THR A 8 -17.62 3.39 12.17
N VAL A 9 -17.47 4.72 12.12
CA VAL A 9 -16.14 5.34 12.29
C VAL A 9 -15.59 5.11 13.68
N ASN A 10 -16.38 5.27 14.75
CA ASN A 10 -15.92 5.02 16.11
C ASN A 10 -15.48 3.58 16.32
N THR A 11 -16.24 2.61 15.80
CA THR A 11 -15.86 1.20 15.84
C THR A 11 -14.55 0.97 15.10
N TRP A 12 -14.37 1.55 13.91
CA TRP A 12 -13.10 1.46 13.20
C TRP A 12 -11.94 2.07 14.00
N VAL A 13 -12.14 3.24 14.61
CA VAL A 13 -11.11 3.92 15.44
C VAL A 13 -10.70 3.07 16.64
N PHE A 14 -11.68 2.44 17.28
CA PHE A 14 -11.46 1.54 18.39
C PHE A 14 -10.69 0.28 17.98
N GLU A 15 -11.05 -0.35 16.86
CA GLU A 15 -10.37 -1.54 16.36
C GLU A 15 -8.93 -1.24 15.90
N VAL A 16 -8.69 -0.07 15.27
CA VAL A 16 -7.32 0.38 14.98
C VAL A 16 -6.51 0.56 16.27
N SER A 17 -7.10 1.18 17.30
CA SER A 17 -6.42 1.38 18.59
C SER A 17 -5.99 0.04 19.21
N LYS A 18 -6.86 -0.98 19.19
CA LYS A 18 -6.51 -2.34 19.63
C LYS A 18 -5.37 -2.95 18.82
N CYS A 19 -5.39 -2.77 17.49
CA CYS A 19 -4.31 -3.29 16.65
C CYS A 19 -2.96 -2.64 16.98
N LEU A 20 -2.96 -1.34 17.29
CA LEU A 20 -1.75 -0.62 17.71
C LEU A 20 -1.26 -1.06 19.09
N GLU A 21 -2.18 -1.25 20.05
CA GLU A 21 -1.85 -1.76 21.40
C GLU A 21 -1.23 -3.16 21.33
N ASN A 22 -1.81 -4.03 20.51
CA ASN A 22 -1.36 -5.43 20.37
C ASN A 22 -0.25 -5.61 19.33
N ARG A 23 0.19 -4.53 18.65
CA ARG A 23 1.11 -4.58 17.50
C ARG A 23 0.66 -5.61 16.44
N ASN A 24 -0.65 -5.73 16.23
CA ASN A 24 -1.24 -6.68 15.28
C ASN A 24 -1.27 -6.10 13.87
N GLY A 25 -0.14 -6.26 13.17
CA GLY A 25 0.04 -5.81 11.79
C GLY A 25 -0.97 -6.35 10.80
N THR A 26 -1.32 -7.63 10.92
CA THR A 26 -2.21 -8.32 9.98
C THR A 26 -3.63 -7.77 10.06
N GLU A 27 -4.15 -7.58 11.28
CA GLU A 27 -5.48 -7.04 11.47
C GLU A 27 -5.54 -5.55 11.13
N LEU A 28 -4.49 -4.80 11.45
CA LEU A 28 -4.34 -3.42 11.01
C LEU A 28 -4.35 -3.32 9.48
N ALA A 29 -3.62 -4.22 8.81
CA ALA A 29 -3.62 -4.32 7.37
C ALA A 29 -5.00 -4.64 6.81
N LEU A 30 -5.82 -5.44 7.49
CA LEU A 30 -7.22 -5.66 7.10
C LEU A 30 -8.05 -4.38 7.25
N LEU A 31 -7.87 -3.61 8.32
CA LEU A 31 -8.57 -2.33 8.52
C LEU A 31 -8.20 -1.27 7.47
N LEU A 32 -6.93 -1.26 7.04
CA LEU A 32 -6.41 -0.38 5.97
C LEU A 32 -6.74 -0.89 4.57
N SER A 33 -6.71 -2.22 4.35
CA SER A 33 -6.95 -2.84 3.05
C SER A 33 -8.41 -3.02 2.74
N SER A 34 -9.27 -3.13 3.77
CA SER A 34 -10.64 -3.63 3.62
C SER A 34 -11.24 -2.99 2.39
N LYS A 35 -11.48 -3.85 1.39
CA LYS A 35 -12.30 -3.57 0.21
C LYS A 35 -13.40 -2.65 0.69
N CYS A 36 -13.52 -1.47 0.12
CA CYS A 36 -14.43 -0.36 0.43
C CYS A 36 -15.79 -0.72 1.11
N ASP A 37 -15.85 -1.33 2.29
CA ASP A 37 -17.07 -1.98 2.79
C ASP A 37 -17.44 -1.50 4.20
N LYS A 38 -16.52 -1.57 5.19
CA LYS A 38 -16.80 -0.97 6.52
C LYS A 38 -16.96 0.55 6.41
N LEU A 39 -16.13 1.17 5.57
CA LEU A 39 -16.21 2.60 5.22
C LEU A 39 -16.52 2.74 3.72
N SER A 40 -17.49 1.97 3.22
CA SER A 40 -17.95 2.08 1.84
C SER A 40 -18.38 3.50 1.52
N GLN A 41 -18.29 3.89 0.25
CA GLN A 41 -18.80 5.20 -0.21
C GLN A 41 -20.24 5.43 0.27
N ASN A 42 -21.01 4.35 0.45
CA ASN A 42 -22.39 4.36 0.93
C ASN A 42 -22.54 4.70 2.43
N ASN A 43 -21.53 4.39 3.27
CA ASN A 43 -21.57 4.57 4.73
C ASN A 43 -20.79 5.80 5.23
N LEU A 44 -20.13 6.54 4.33
CA LEU A 44 -19.39 7.76 4.68
C LEU A 44 -20.01 9.04 4.11
N PHE A 45 -20.99 8.91 3.22
CA PHE A 45 -21.67 10.04 2.60
C PHE A 45 -22.28 10.98 3.66
N GLY A 46 -22.02 12.28 3.50
CA GLY A 46 -22.53 13.34 4.36
C GLY A 46 -21.68 13.65 5.60
N LEU A 47 -20.68 12.85 5.95
CA LEU A 47 -19.78 13.18 7.07
C LEU A 47 -18.84 14.35 6.72
N ASN A 48 -18.58 15.23 7.69
CA ASN A 48 -17.67 16.37 7.54
C ASN A 48 -16.28 16.08 8.13
N GLU A 49 -15.23 16.48 7.42
CA GLU A 49 -13.82 16.19 7.75
C GLU A 49 -13.36 16.78 9.10
N GLU A 50 -13.98 17.89 9.51
CA GLU A 50 -13.59 18.69 10.68
C GLU A 50 -13.67 17.92 12.01
N ASN A 51 -14.55 16.93 12.11
CA ASN A 51 -14.77 16.19 13.35
C ASN A 51 -13.77 15.04 13.59
N PHE A 52 -12.94 14.68 12.60
CA PHE A 52 -12.05 13.52 12.71
C PHE A 52 -10.70 13.82 13.32
N GLN A 53 -10.20 15.06 13.22
CA GLN A 53 -8.94 15.41 13.87
C GLN A 53 -9.06 15.30 15.41
N PRO A 54 -10.09 15.85 16.07
CA PRO A 54 -10.25 15.70 17.52
C PRO A 54 -10.43 14.24 17.94
N LEU A 55 -11.22 13.47 17.17
CA LEU A 55 -11.45 12.05 17.43
C LEU A 55 -10.15 11.23 17.36
N CYS A 56 -9.35 11.44 16.30
CA CYS A 56 -8.06 10.76 16.15
C CYS A 56 -7.06 11.21 17.22
N ASN A 57 -7.03 12.49 17.56
CA ASN A 57 -6.17 12.99 18.62
C ASN A 57 -6.47 12.30 19.96
N GLN A 58 -7.76 12.14 20.30
CA GLN A 58 -8.17 11.47 21.53
C GLN A 58 -7.79 9.99 21.54
N ALA A 59 -7.93 9.30 20.41
CA ALA A 59 -7.65 7.86 20.32
C ALA A 59 -6.14 7.55 20.19
N TYR A 60 -5.41 8.36 19.43
CA TYR A 60 -4.10 7.97 18.88
C TYR A 60 -2.91 8.80 19.35
N ASN A 61 -3.08 9.98 19.97
CA ASN A 61 -1.94 10.78 20.45
C ASN A 61 -1.03 10.01 21.41
N LYS A 62 -1.56 9.03 22.15
CA LYS A 62 -0.77 8.16 23.01
C LYS A 62 0.23 7.32 22.20
N PHE A 63 -0.13 6.88 21.01
CA PHE A 63 0.72 6.03 20.16
C PHE A 63 1.85 6.80 19.48
N ASP A 64 1.73 8.12 19.32
CA ASP A 64 2.86 8.94 18.83
C ASP A 64 4.07 8.87 19.77
N LYS A 65 3.83 8.64 21.07
CA LYS A 65 4.89 8.46 22.08
C LYS A 65 5.27 6.99 22.28
N LEU A 66 4.32 6.07 22.13
CA LEU A 66 4.52 4.64 22.43
C LEU A 66 5.09 3.84 21.25
N ILE A 67 4.85 4.29 20.02
CA ILE A 67 5.23 3.57 18.79
C ILE A 67 6.19 4.43 17.99
N ALA A 68 5.68 5.49 17.36
CA ALA A 68 6.48 6.48 16.64
C ALA A 68 5.65 7.74 16.36
N PRO A 69 6.29 8.91 16.26
CA PRO A 69 5.61 10.14 15.89
C PRO A 69 4.92 10.02 14.53
N GLY A 70 3.71 10.56 14.42
CA GLY A 70 2.97 10.64 13.16
C GLY A 70 1.88 9.59 12.98
N ILE A 71 1.75 8.64 13.91
CA ILE A 71 0.64 7.67 13.95
C ILE A 71 -0.71 8.38 13.97
N CYS A 72 -0.88 9.38 14.85
CA CYS A 72 -2.14 10.12 14.93
C CYS A 72 -2.45 10.87 13.62
N GLN A 73 -1.45 11.55 13.07
CA GLN A 73 -1.57 12.29 11.83
C GLN A 73 -1.92 11.38 10.65
N PHE A 74 -1.27 10.21 10.56
CA PHE A 74 -1.52 9.23 9.51
C PHE A 74 -2.99 8.76 9.52
N PHE A 75 -3.52 8.32 10.66
CA PHE A 75 -4.90 7.83 10.73
C PHE A 75 -5.93 8.93 10.53
N SER A 76 -5.64 10.16 10.96
CA SER A 76 -6.52 11.30 10.68
C SER A 76 -6.57 11.62 9.18
N ASP A 77 -5.42 11.71 8.52
CA ASP A 77 -5.36 11.97 7.07
C ASP A 77 -5.96 10.82 6.26
N PHE A 78 -5.82 9.56 6.72
CA PHE A 78 -6.43 8.40 6.10
C PHE A 78 -7.96 8.49 6.13
N LEU A 79 -8.56 8.80 7.28
CA LEU A 79 -10.01 8.95 7.40
C LEU A 79 -10.55 10.12 6.56
N LYS A 80 -9.87 11.28 6.58
CA LYS A 80 -10.25 12.44 5.76
C LYS A 80 -10.23 12.09 4.27
N LEU A 81 -9.19 11.41 3.80
CA LEU A 81 -9.10 10.97 2.41
C LEU A 81 -10.25 10.04 2.03
N ARG A 82 -10.56 9.04 2.88
CA ARG A 82 -11.69 8.11 2.64
C ARG A 82 -13.02 8.84 2.50
N ILE A 83 -13.25 9.86 3.31
CA ILE A 83 -14.48 10.66 3.32
C ILE A 83 -14.55 11.60 2.12
N ALA A 84 -13.42 12.20 1.74
CA ALA A 84 -13.34 13.01 0.53
C ALA A 84 -13.65 12.18 -0.73
N ILE A 85 -13.12 10.96 -0.82
CA ILE A 85 -13.42 10.00 -1.90
C ILE A 85 -14.92 9.62 -1.88
N ALA A 86 -15.49 9.34 -0.70
CA ALA A 86 -16.89 8.96 -0.57
C ALA A 86 -17.87 10.09 -0.95
N ASN A 87 -17.53 11.33 -0.63
CA ASN A 87 -18.34 12.50 -0.95
C ASN A 87 -18.07 13.06 -2.37
N ASN A 88 -17.16 12.45 -3.15
CA ASN A 88 -16.73 12.92 -4.47
C ASN A 88 -16.31 14.41 -4.48
N LYS A 89 -15.58 14.84 -3.44
CA LYS A 89 -15.20 16.26 -3.24
C LYS A 89 -13.86 16.65 -3.86
N MET A 90 -13.16 15.71 -4.50
CA MET A 90 -11.78 15.89 -4.97
C MET A 90 -11.59 15.24 -6.33
N THR A 91 -10.66 15.79 -7.10
CA THR A 91 -10.18 15.20 -8.36
C THR A 91 -9.30 13.97 -8.09
N TRP A 92 -9.14 13.09 -9.08
CA TRP A 92 -8.27 11.92 -8.96
C TRP A 92 -6.80 12.28 -8.69
N ASP A 93 -6.31 13.38 -9.26
CA ASP A 93 -4.96 13.90 -8.98
C ASP A 93 -4.78 14.30 -7.51
N GLU A 94 -5.76 14.96 -6.90
CA GLU A 94 -5.73 15.34 -5.49
C GLU A 94 -5.80 14.12 -4.56
N ILE A 95 -6.66 13.15 -4.91
CA ILE A 95 -6.79 11.88 -4.19
C ILE A 95 -5.45 11.13 -4.21
N LEU A 96 -4.78 11.05 -5.36
CA LEU A 96 -3.48 10.41 -5.48
C LEU A 96 -2.38 11.15 -4.72
N LYS A 97 -2.31 12.48 -4.80
CA LYS A 97 -1.36 13.28 -4.01
C LYS A 97 -1.50 13.02 -2.51
N LYS A 98 -2.74 12.98 -2.00
CA LYS A 98 -3.02 12.65 -0.59
C LYS A 98 -2.67 11.19 -0.26
N SER A 99 -2.91 10.25 -1.17
CA SER A 99 -2.52 8.84 -1.01
C SER A 99 -1.00 8.67 -0.93
N PHE A 100 -0.24 9.39 -1.76
CA PHE A 100 1.23 9.39 -1.71
C PHE A 100 1.75 9.99 -0.41
N LYS A 101 1.11 11.04 0.12
CA LYS A 101 1.44 11.59 1.44
C LYS A 101 1.22 10.57 2.56
N LEU A 102 0.18 9.75 2.49
CA LEU A 102 -0.05 8.67 3.46
C LEU A 102 1.05 7.60 3.40
N LEU A 103 1.52 7.24 2.20
CA LEU A 103 2.68 6.35 2.04
C LEU A 103 3.94 6.96 2.65
N ASP A 104 4.16 8.26 2.48
CA ASP A 104 5.29 8.96 3.12
C ASP A 104 5.21 8.91 4.64
N LEU A 105 4.07 9.29 5.22
CA LEU A 105 3.86 9.25 6.67
C LEU A 105 4.06 7.84 7.24
N TRP A 106 3.55 6.81 6.56
CA TRP A 106 3.72 5.43 7.01
C TRP A 106 5.17 4.96 6.89
N LEU A 107 5.91 5.40 5.87
CA LEU A 107 7.33 5.10 5.74
C LEU A 107 8.17 5.80 6.79
N ASP A 108 7.84 7.04 7.14
CA ASP A 108 8.52 7.76 8.23
C ASP A 108 8.34 7.02 9.56
N ILE A 109 7.11 6.56 9.85
CA ILE A 109 6.82 5.66 11.00
C ILE A 109 7.62 4.37 10.87
N TYR A 110 7.56 3.68 9.73
CA TYR A 110 8.22 2.40 9.50
C TYR A 110 9.74 2.48 9.59
N LEU A 111 10.34 3.63 9.28
CA LEU A 111 11.78 3.89 9.28
C LEU A 111 12.27 4.58 10.56
N ASP A 112 11.38 4.91 11.50
CA ASP A 112 11.75 5.54 12.75
C ASP A 112 12.75 4.66 13.53
N GLU A 113 13.88 5.25 13.92
CA GLU A 113 14.99 4.57 14.59
C GLU A 113 14.61 4.00 15.96
N ASN A 114 13.57 4.54 16.59
CA ASN A 114 13.10 4.10 17.91
C ASN A 114 12.30 2.78 17.83
N ILE A 115 11.89 2.35 16.63
CA ILE A 115 11.14 1.10 16.45
C ILE A 115 12.10 -0.10 16.32
N VAL A 116 12.27 -0.83 17.43
CA VAL A 116 13.07 -2.06 17.46
C VAL A 116 12.39 -3.21 16.70
N GLU A 117 11.07 -3.37 16.85
CA GLU A 117 10.28 -4.41 16.18
C GLU A 117 9.38 -3.81 15.10
N HIS A 118 9.90 -3.63 13.89
CA HIS A 118 9.18 -2.98 12.79
C HIS A 118 8.38 -3.95 11.89
N HIS A 119 8.61 -5.26 12.01
CA HIS A 119 8.02 -6.26 11.11
C HIS A 119 6.49 -6.25 11.07
N TRP A 120 5.84 -5.93 12.19
CA TRP A 120 4.37 -5.86 12.27
C TRP A 120 3.79 -4.65 11.51
N LEU A 121 4.58 -3.65 11.14
CA LEU A 121 4.11 -2.51 10.33
C LEU A 121 4.10 -2.82 8.82
N VAL A 122 4.81 -3.87 8.40
CA VAL A 122 4.96 -4.27 6.99
C VAL A 122 3.62 -4.60 6.33
N PRO A 123 2.71 -5.38 6.96
CA PRO A 123 1.39 -5.62 6.37
C PRO A 123 0.58 -4.33 6.14
N GLY A 124 0.72 -3.34 7.03
CA GLY A 124 0.08 -2.03 6.86
C GLY A 124 0.60 -1.28 5.64
N LEU A 125 1.92 -1.28 5.43
CA LEU A 125 2.55 -0.68 4.26
C LEU A 125 2.09 -1.35 2.95
N TYR A 126 1.99 -2.69 2.96
CA TYR A 126 1.42 -3.44 1.84
C TYR A 126 -0.02 -2.99 1.52
N SER A 127 -0.87 -2.89 2.54
CA SER A 127 -2.24 -2.43 2.38
C SER A 127 -2.34 -1.03 1.77
N LEU A 128 -1.43 -0.12 2.12
CA LEU A 128 -1.39 1.24 1.56
C LEU A 128 -0.91 1.27 0.11
N CYS A 129 0.10 0.47 -0.24
CA CYS A 129 0.53 0.32 -1.62
C CYS A 129 -0.61 -0.24 -2.49
N ASN A 130 -1.33 -1.23 -1.98
CA ASN A 130 -2.50 -1.79 -2.67
C ASN A 130 -3.65 -0.77 -2.76
N PHE A 131 -3.95 -0.04 -1.69
CA PHE A 131 -4.96 1.02 -1.67
C PHE A 131 -4.68 2.09 -2.74
N THR A 132 -3.44 2.56 -2.80
CA THR A 132 -3.00 3.56 -3.80
C THR A 132 -3.08 2.99 -5.23
N SER A 133 -2.75 1.72 -5.41
CA SER A 133 -2.85 1.04 -6.72
C SER A 133 -4.31 0.89 -7.16
N ILE A 134 -5.23 0.59 -6.23
CA ILE A 134 -6.67 0.55 -6.50
C ILE A 134 -7.17 1.93 -6.95
N ILE A 135 -6.77 3.00 -6.26
CA ILE A 135 -7.14 4.38 -6.65
C ILE A 135 -6.66 4.69 -8.08
N GLY A 136 -5.39 4.39 -8.40
CA GLY A 136 -4.86 4.61 -9.75
C GLY A 136 -5.67 3.85 -10.81
N ALA A 137 -5.98 2.58 -10.57
CA ALA A 137 -6.78 1.77 -11.49
C ALA A 137 -8.21 2.30 -11.68
N TYR A 138 -8.84 2.81 -10.61
CA TYR A 138 -10.16 3.44 -10.71
C TYR A 138 -10.09 4.75 -11.50
N ALA A 139 -9.09 5.59 -11.25
CA ALA A 139 -8.90 6.85 -11.95
C ALA A 139 -8.70 6.63 -13.46
N ASP A 140 -7.87 5.66 -13.85
CA ASP A 140 -7.65 5.32 -15.27
C ASP A 140 -8.94 4.79 -15.94
N ARG A 141 -9.73 3.96 -15.24
CA ARG A 141 -11.02 3.47 -15.75
C ARG A 141 -12.05 4.59 -15.92
N SER A 142 -12.15 5.50 -14.95
CA SER A 142 -13.04 6.66 -15.03
C SER A 142 -12.65 7.62 -16.16
N ASN A 143 -11.35 7.74 -16.44
CA ASN A 143 -10.86 8.55 -17.56
C ASN A 143 -11.17 7.87 -18.92
N ALA A 144 -10.99 6.56 -19.01
CA ALA A 144 -11.28 5.79 -20.23
C ALA A 144 -12.77 5.82 -20.63
N SER A 145 -13.69 5.90 -19.67
CA SER A 145 -15.13 6.04 -19.95
C SER A 145 -15.55 7.39 -20.53
N GLY A 146 -14.67 8.40 -20.53
CA GLY A 146 -14.92 9.72 -21.12
C GLY A 146 -14.31 9.94 -22.51
N ILE A 147 -13.51 9.00 -23.01
CA ILE A 147 -12.84 9.11 -24.31
C ILE A 147 -13.78 8.57 -25.39
N ASP A 148 -14.63 9.46 -25.89
CA ASP A 148 -15.44 9.23 -27.08
C ASP A 148 -14.52 9.10 -28.31
N MET A 149 -14.88 8.22 -29.25
CA MET A 149 -14.13 7.75 -30.45
C MET A 149 -13.60 8.83 -31.41
N ARG A 150 -12.74 9.77 -30.99
CA ARG A 150 -12.17 10.80 -31.88
C ARG A 150 -10.67 11.07 -31.78
N ASP A 151 -9.98 10.71 -30.70
CA ASP A 151 -8.55 11.03 -30.58
C ASP A 151 -7.68 9.76 -30.56
N LEU A 152 -7.24 9.35 -31.76
CA LEU A 152 -6.27 8.27 -31.98
C LEU A 152 -4.83 8.65 -31.54
N ASP A 153 -4.60 9.88 -31.07
CA ASP A 153 -3.32 10.36 -30.52
C ASP A 153 -3.21 10.21 -28.99
N ALA A 154 -4.21 9.63 -28.31
CA ALA A 154 -4.27 9.50 -26.85
C ALA A 154 -3.55 8.26 -26.26
N GLU A 155 -2.58 7.66 -26.95
CA GLU A 155 -1.83 6.51 -26.39
C GLU A 155 -1.01 6.88 -25.14
N ASP A 156 -0.58 8.14 -25.02
CA ASP A 156 0.29 8.59 -23.92
C ASP A 156 -0.47 8.70 -22.57
N ASP A 157 -1.78 8.93 -22.62
CA ASP A 157 -2.67 9.06 -21.44
C ASP A 157 -3.24 7.73 -20.95
N LYS A 158 -3.00 6.64 -21.68
CA LYS A 158 -3.38 5.30 -21.23
C LYS A 158 -2.57 4.93 -19.99
N ASP A 159 -3.29 4.56 -18.94
CA ASP A 159 -2.74 4.18 -17.63
C ASP A 159 -1.90 5.30 -16.96
N LYS A 160 -2.18 6.57 -17.26
CA LYS A 160 -1.48 7.74 -16.68
C LYS A 160 -1.39 7.66 -15.16
N TYR A 161 -2.50 7.37 -14.49
CA TYR A 161 -2.56 7.39 -13.03
C TYR A 161 -1.84 6.19 -12.44
N MET A 162 -2.01 4.99 -13.03
CA MET A 162 -1.24 3.82 -12.64
C MET A 162 0.26 4.07 -12.79
N LYS A 163 0.74 4.61 -13.93
CA LYS A 163 2.16 4.96 -14.12
C LYS A 163 2.69 5.88 -13.00
N GLN A 164 1.91 6.88 -12.59
CA GLN A 164 2.26 7.75 -11.46
C GLN A 164 2.37 6.96 -10.13
N VAL A 165 1.42 6.08 -9.85
CA VAL A 165 1.44 5.22 -8.65
C VAL A 165 2.70 4.35 -8.63
N LEU A 166 3.01 3.67 -9.74
CA LEU A 166 4.17 2.78 -9.81
C LEU A 166 5.48 3.53 -9.59
N ASN A 167 5.63 4.71 -10.21
CA ASN A 167 6.81 5.55 -10.05
C ASN A 167 6.96 6.07 -8.62
N ASN A 168 5.85 6.48 -7.99
CA ASN A 168 5.86 6.95 -6.62
C ASN A 168 6.24 5.81 -5.66
N VAL A 169 5.52 4.69 -5.68
CA VAL A 169 5.81 3.52 -4.83
C VAL A 169 7.26 3.08 -5.03
N ARG A 170 7.75 2.98 -6.27
CA ARG A 170 9.16 2.65 -6.54
C ARG A 170 10.14 3.62 -5.86
N SER A 171 9.91 4.93 -5.99
CA SER A 171 10.75 5.96 -5.38
C SER A 171 10.76 5.83 -3.86
N LYS A 172 9.58 5.64 -3.25
CA LYS A 172 9.41 5.50 -1.81
C LYS A 172 10.06 4.22 -1.25
N MET A 173 9.92 3.11 -1.96
CA MET A 173 10.60 1.84 -1.62
C MET A 173 12.12 1.96 -1.72
N GLY A 174 12.63 2.88 -2.54
CA GLY A 174 14.05 3.24 -2.60
C GLY A 174 14.61 3.73 -1.26
N ARG A 175 13.81 4.42 -0.44
CA ARG A 175 14.22 4.94 0.88
C ARG A 175 14.60 3.84 1.87
N VAL A 176 13.99 2.66 1.73
CA VAL A 176 14.22 1.52 2.62
C VAL A 176 15.49 0.74 2.27
N ARG A 177 16.11 1.04 1.12
CA ARG A 177 17.35 0.40 0.65
C ARG A 177 18.61 0.81 1.43
N GLY A 178 18.53 1.87 2.23
CA GLY A 178 19.66 2.32 3.05
C GLY A 178 19.81 1.59 4.40
N ASP A 179 18.78 0.86 4.85
CA ASP A 179 18.74 0.26 6.19
C ASP A 179 18.65 -1.27 6.11
N GLU A 180 19.81 -1.95 6.10
CA GLU A 180 19.96 -3.41 5.96
C GLU A 180 19.05 -4.22 6.90
N SER A 181 18.76 -3.69 8.10
CA SER A 181 17.91 -4.34 9.09
C SER A 181 16.42 -4.39 8.70
N ARG A 182 15.96 -3.42 7.89
CA ARG A 182 14.56 -3.25 7.46
C ARG A 182 14.28 -3.80 6.06
N HIS A 183 15.30 -4.34 5.38
CA HIS A 183 15.16 -4.98 4.08
C HIS A 183 14.35 -6.28 4.13
N SER A 184 14.34 -6.98 5.27
CA SER A 184 13.63 -8.25 5.44
C SER A 184 12.12 -8.11 5.23
N GLY A 185 11.50 -7.06 5.77
CA GLY A 185 10.06 -6.78 5.61
C GLY A 185 9.66 -6.48 4.16
N MET A 186 10.54 -5.80 3.43
CA MET A 186 10.34 -5.47 2.02
C MET A 186 10.44 -6.67 1.09
N LYS A 187 11.17 -7.74 1.45
CA LYS A 187 11.36 -8.96 0.63
C LYS A 187 10.05 -9.74 0.33
N TYR A 188 8.93 -9.36 0.96
CA TYR A 188 7.64 -10.08 0.90
C TYR A 188 6.55 -9.44 0.03
N TYR A 189 6.90 -8.46 -0.81
CA TYR A 189 5.89 -7.69 -1.53
C TYR A 189 5.38 -8.43 -2.79
N ASN A 190 4.11 -8.82 -2.77
CA ASN A 190 3.31 -9.09 -3.96
C ASN A 190 2.97 -7.78 -4.66
N LEU A 191 3.90 -7.24 -5.44
CA LEU A 191 3.57 -6.16 -6.36
C LEU A 191 2.86 -6.84 -7.54
N GLY A 192 1.53 -6.82 -7.54
CA GLY A 192 0.66 -7.37 -8.61
C GLY A 192 0.86 -6.74 -10.00
N ASN A 193 1.98 -6.05 -10.20
CA ASN A 193 2.35 -5.32 -11.40
C ASN A 193 3.83 -5.60 -11.73
N MET A 194 4.07 -6.10 -12.95
CA MET A 194 5.37 -6.58 -13.42
C MET A 194 6.44 -5.49 -13.50
N GLN A 195 6.08 -4.23 -13.79
CA GLN A 195 7.04 -3.13 -13.85
C GLN A 195 7.57 -2.73 -12.46
N MET A 196 6.73 -2.81 -11.42
CA MET A 196 7.16 -2.57 -10.04
C MET A 196 7.95 -3.75 -9.48
N ALA A 197 7.54 -4.97 -9.80
CA ALA A 197 8.33 -6.15 -9.49
C ALA A 197 9.72 -6.03 -10.13
N ALA A 198 9.86 -5.59 -11.38
CA ALA A 198 11.15 -5.39 -12.05
C ALA A 198 12.07 -4.37 -11.36
N GLY A 199 11.53 -3.22 -10.91
CA GLY A 199 12.30 -2.20 -10.19
C GLY A 199 12.70 -2.62 -8.77
N PHE A 200 11.93 -3.52 -8.17
CA PHE A 200 12.20 -4.17 -6.89
C PHE A 200 13.21 -5.31 -7.03
N LEU A 201 13.07 -6.15 -8.06
CA LEU A 201 13.94 -7.27 -8.42
C LEU A 201 15.35 -6.83 -8.80
N LYS A 202 15.48 -5.72 -9.54
CA LYS A 202 16.80 -5.11 -9.85
C LYS A 202 17.53 -4.58 -8.62
N ALA A 203 16.83 -4.39 -7.50
CA ALA A 203 17.37 -3.77 -6.30
C ALA A 203 17.62 -4.75 -5.15
N ILE A 204 17.07 -5.95 -5.24
CA ILE A 204 17.41 -7.05 -4.36
C ILE A 204 18.36 -7.94 -5.13
N GLU A 205 19.65 -7.88 -4.78
CA GLU A 205 20.56 -8.95 -5.18
C GLU A 205 19.98 -10.26 -4.65
N SER A 206 19.68 -11.20 -5.56
CA SER A 206 19.08 -12.50 -5.24
C SER A 206 19.88 -13.29 -4.20
N THR A 207 21.17 -12.98 -4.07
CA THR A 207 22.12 -13.48 -3.07
C THR A 207 21.78 -13.11 -1.63
N ASN A 208 21.03 -12.04 -1.40
CA ASN A 208 20.71 -11.53 -0.06
C ASN A 208 19.35 -12.03 0.47
N ILE A 209 18.68 -12.94 -0.24
CA ILE A 209 17.40 -13.52 0.18
C ILE A 209 17.67 -14.76 1.03
N ASN A 210 17.31 -14.70 2.31
CA ASN A 210 17.30 -15.88 3.17
C ASN A 210 16.06 -16.75 2.87
N TYR A 211 16.21 -17.67 1.93
CA TYR A 211 15.13 -18.53 1.44
C TYR A 211 14.51 -19.42 2.53
N SER A 212 15.24 -19.75 3.60
CA SER A 212 14.70 -20.59 4.68
C SER A 212 13.76 -19.86 5.63
N LYS A 213 13.81 -18.53 5.66
CA LYS A 213 12.93 -17.69 6.51
C LYS A 213 11.84 -16.97 5.72
N ALA A 214 11.79 -17.15 4.41
CA ALA A 214 10.89 -16.40 3.55
C ALA A 214 9.48 -17.01 3.49
N LEU A 215 8.44 -16.18 3.63
CA LEU A 215 7.05 -16.59 3.43
C LEU A 215 6.84 -17.14 2.00
N ARG A 216 6.23 -18.33 1.91
CA ARG A 216 6.11 -19.11 0.66
C ARG A 216 5.38 -18.35 -0.46
N GLY A 217 4.27 -17.68 -0.15
CA GLY A 217 3.47 -16.94 -1.14
C GLY A 217 4.23 -15.80 -1.83
N PRO A 218 4.78 -14.84 -1.08
CA PRO A 218 5.62 -13.79 -1.65
C PRO A 218 6.85 -14.30 -2.41
N LEU A 219 7.48 -15.37 -1.92
CA LEU A 219 8.64 -15.98 -2.57
C LEU A 219 8.32 -16.55 -3.95
N ILE A 220 7.14 -17.18 -4.09
CA ILE A 220 6.63 -17.69 -5.37
C ILE A 220 6.44 -16.54 -6.35
N ASN A 221 5.83 -15.44 -5.92
CA ASN A 221 5.60 -14.29 -6.79
C ASN A 221 6.88 -13.54 -7.16
N TYR A 222 7.81 -13.36 -6.21
CA TYR A 222 9.15 -12.84 -6.49
C TYR A 222 9.83 -13.66 -7.60
N ARG A 223 9.85 -14.99 -7.46
CA ARG A 223 10.44 -15.90 -8.44
C ARG A 223 9.73 -15.88 -9.79
N TYR A 224 8.41 -15.82 -9.77
CA TYR A 224 7.59 -15.70 -10.98
C TYR A 224 7.90 -14.41 -11.76
N TYR A 225 7.97 -13.27 -11.08
CA TYR A 225 8.32 -12.01 -11.72
C TYR A 225 9.79 -11.95 -12.17
N LEU A 226 10.71 -12.54 -11.41
CA LEU A 226 12.11 -12.68 -11.80
C LEU A 226 12.24 -13.52 -13.08
N GLY A 227 11.53 -14.65 -13.14
CA GLY A 227 11.49 -15.50 -14.32
C GLY A 227 11.00 -14.76 -15.55
N LYS A 228 9.86 -14.04 -15.43
CA LYS A 228 9.34 -13.22 -16.52
C LYS A 228 10.30 -12.10 -16.95
N LEU A 229 11.05 -11.50 -16.02
CA LEU A 229 12.05 -10.47 -16.33
C LEU A 229 13.22 -11.04 -17.13
N HIS A 230 13.70 -12.22 -16.77
CA HIS A 230 14.73 -12.94 -17.53
C HIS A 230 14.23 -13.34 -18.92
N MET A 231 12.96 -13.73 -19.08
CA MET A 231 12.38 -13.96 -20.42
C MET A 231 12.43 -12.71 -21.31
N GLN A 232 12.13 -11.54 -20.75
CA GLN A 232 12.16 -10.27 -21.49
C GLN A 232 13.57 -9.85 -21.91
N LYS A 233 14.60 -10.35 -21.23
CA LYS A 233 16.01 -10.13 -21.56
C LYS A 233 16.61 -11.25 -22.41
N GLU A 234 15.79 -12.20 -22.85
CA GLU A 234 16.23 -13.40 -23.59
C GLU A 234 17.18 -14.31 -22.78
N GLU A 235 17.19 -14.17 -21.45
CA GLU A 235 17.97 -14.97 -20.50
C GLU A 235 17.17 -16.24 -20.09
N TYR A 236 16.85 -17.09 -21.07
CA TYR A 236 15.87 -18.18 -20.89
C TYR A 236 16.22 -19.23 -19.83
N LEU A 237 17.51 -19.56 -19.67
CA LEU A 237 17.96 -20.52 -18.65
C LEU A 237 17.72 -20.00 -17.22
N GLU A 238 17.98 -18.72 -17.00
CA GLU A 238 17.77 -18.09 -15.69
C GLU A 238 16.27 -17.89 -15.42
N SER A 239 15.46 -17.67 -16.47
CA SER A 239 14.00 -17.69 -16.36
C SER A 239 13.46 -19.05 -15.89
N LEU A 240 13.93 -20.14 -16.52
CA LEU A 240 13.49 -21.50 -16.20
C LEU A 240 13.86 -21.87 -14.76
N ARG A 241 15.07 -21.52 -14.33
CA ARG A 241 15.54 -21.75 -12.96
C ARG A 241 14.66 -21.06 -11.92
N ASN A 242 14.18 -19.85 -12.23
CA ASN A 242 13.34 -19.11 -11.30
C ASN A 242 11.87 -19.56 -11.34
N THR A 243 11.36 -20.02 -12.49
CA THR A 243 9.94 -20.38 -12.66
C THR A 243 9.62 -21.83 -12.30
N PHE A 244 10.54 -22.78 -12.56
CA PHE A 244 10.25 -24.23 -12.45
C PHE A 244 10.85 -24.93 -11.22
N HIS A 245 11.99 -24.47 -10.67
CA HIS A 245 12.59 -25.12 -9.48
C HIS A 245 11.79 -24.91 -8.18
N GLY A 246 10.82 -23.99 -8.14
CA GLY A 246 9.96 -23.76 -6.97
C GLY A 246 8.92 -24.85 -6.71
N HIS A 247 8.62 -25.70 -7.70
CA HIS A 247 7.63 -26.77 -7.55
C HIS A 247 8.23 -28.10 -7.08
N PHE A 248 9.53 -28.35 -7.27
CA PHE A 248 10.14 -29.66 -7.06
C PHE A 248 11.08 -29.78 -5.86
N GLN A 249 11.40 -28.69 -5.15
CA GLN A 249 12.22 -28.73 -3.94
C GLN A 249 11.46 -28.41 -2.64
N ILE A 250 10.13 -28.51 -2.67
CA ILE A 250 9.29 -28.42 -1.46
C ILE A 250 8.53 -29.75 -1.31
N ALA A 251 9.28 -30.80 -1.01
CA ALA A 251 8.78 -32.01 -0.37
C ALA A 251 9.62 -32.22 0.90
#